data_AF-A0A7W0FPT6-F1
#
_entry.id   AF-A0A7W0FPT6-F1
#
_cell.length_a   1.000
_cell.length_b   1.000
_cell.length_c   1.000
_cell.angle_alpha   90.00
_cell.angle_beta   90.00
_cell.angle_gamma   90.00
#
_symmetry.space_group_name_H-M   'P 1'
#
loop_
_entity.id
_entity.type
_entity.pdbx_description
1 polymer ?
#
loop_
_entity_poly.entity_id
_entity_poly.type
_entity_poly.pdbx_seq_one_letter_code
_entity_poly.pdbx_strand_id
1 'polypeptide(L)' 'AVVLALPLQPVCRADCPGLCPDCGTRLVDDPHHRHESVDPRWAALRTLTGSALTSTETKES' A
#
# COMPACT_ATOMS: atom_id res chain seq x y z
N ALA A 1 -6.23 35.50 -3.03
CA ALA A 1 -7.04 34.82 -2.00
C ALA A 1 -6.41 33.45 -1.73
N VAL A 2 -6.48 32.95 -0.49
CA VAL A 2 -5.97 31.62 -0.10
C VAL A 2 -7.13 30.79 0.42
N VAL A 3 -7.29 29.56 -0.10
CA VAL A 3 -8.34 28.62 0.33
C VAL A 3 -7.74 27.72 1.38
N LEU A 4 -8.16 27.90 2.64
CA LEU A 4 -7.64 27.16 3.79
C LEU A 4 -8.24 25.76 3.94
N ALA A 5 -9.35 25.47 3.26
CA ALA A 5 -10.09 24.21 3.39
C ALA A 5 -10.67 23.77 2.05
N LEU A 6 -9.80 23.33 1.14
CA LEU A 6 -10.24 22.56 -0.02
C LEU A 6 -10.43 21.10 0.41
N PRO A 7 -11.53 20.42 0.04
CA PRO A 7 -11.69 19.01 0.34
C PRO A 7 -10.49 18.25 -0.22
N LEU A 8 -9.89 17.40 0.61
CA LEU A 8 -8.62 16.73 0.30
C LEU A 8 -8.73 15.77 -0.90
N GLN A 9 -9.95 15.31 -1.24
CA GLN A 9 -10.20 14.34 -2.30
C GLN A 9 -11.55 14.60 -2.98
N PRO A 10 -11.67 15.61 -3.87
CA PRO A 10 -12.88 15.81 -4.65
C PRO A 10 -13.07 14.65 -5.63
N VAL A 11 -14.26 14.06 -5.64
CA VAL A 11 -14.65 13.01 -6.57
C VAL A 11 -15.79 13.48 -7.47
N CYS A 12 -15.99 12.83 -8.62
CA CYS A 12 -16.98 13.27 -9.61
C CYS A 12 -18.45 13.19 -9.12
N ARG A 13 -18.75 12.40 -8.08
CA ARG A 13 -20.08 12.19 -7.48
C ARG A 13 -19.93 11.57 -6.07
N ALA A 14 -20.99 11.62 -5.26
CA ALA A 14 -20.97 11.15 -3.86
C ALA A 14 -20.49 9.69 -3.70
N ASP A 15 -20.94 8.77 -4.57
CA ASP A 15 -20.61 7.35 -4.50
C ASP A 15 -19.46 6.94 -5.43
N CYS A 16 -18.61 7.89 -5.83
CA CYS A 16 -17.48 7.57 -6.71
C CYS A 16 -16.34 6.95 -5.91
N PRO A 17 -15.83 5.77 -6.30
CA PRO A 17 -14.69 5.16 -5.60
C PRO A 17 -13.38 5.95 -5.79
N GLY A 18 -13.31 6.84 -6.78
CA GLY A 18 -12.16 7.71 -7.00
C GLY A 18 -11.04 7.06 -7.83
N LEU A 19 -9.82 7.53 -7.61
CA LEU A 19 -8.61 7.09 -8.29
C LEU A 19 -7.73 6.29 -7.33
N CYS A 20 -6.97 5.34 -7.87
CA CYS A 20 -5.93 4.64 -7.13
C CYS A 20 -4.87 5.64 -6.62
N PRO A 21 -4.54 5.66 -5.32
CA PRO A 21 -3.55 6.60 -4.78
C PRO A 21 -2.13 6.31 -5.28
N ASP A 22 -1.85 5.08 -5.71
CA ASP A 22 -0.52 4.66 -6.18
C ASP A 22 -0.29 4.97 -7.67
N CYS A 23 -1.31 4.83 -8.52
CA CYS A 23 -1.14 4.92 -9.98
C CYS A 23 -2.17 5.80 -10.71
N GLY A 24 -3.21 6.28 -10.04
CA GLY A 24 -4.23 7.15 -10.63
C GLY A 24 -5.28 6.47 -11.51
N THR A 25 -5.27 5.14 -11.63
CA THR A 25 -6.33 4.39 -12.36
C THR A 25 -7.70 4.63 -11.73
N ARG A 26 -8.75 4.73 -12.56
CA ARG A 26 -10.13 4.86 -12.09
C ARG A 26 -10.62 3.54 -11.49
N LEU A 27 -10.97 3.54 -10.22
CA LEU A 27 -11.45 2.33 -9.52
C LEU A 27 -12.84 1.88 -9.98
N VAL A 28 -13.58 2.76 -10.68
CA VAL A 28 -14.87 2.40 -11.28
C VAL A 28 -14.71 1.40 -12.43
N ASP A 29 -13.57 1.39 -13.12
CA ASP A 29 -13.31 0.49 -14.24
C ASP A 29 -12.78 -0.88 -13.77
N ASP A 30 -12.09 -0.90 -12.63
CA ASP A 30 -11.54 -2.10 -12.00
C ASP A 30 -11.72 -2.03 -10.47
N PRO A 31 -12.85 -2.52 -9.93
CA PRO A 31 -13.14 -2.46 -8.50
C PRO A 31 -12.22 -3.32 -7.62
N HIS A 32 -11.47 -4.26 -8.21
CA HIS A 32 -10.54 -5.13 -7.50
C HIS A 32 -9.08 -4.68 -7.62
N HIS A 33 -8.85 -3.52 -8.24
CA HIS A 33 -7.55 -2.91 -8.38
C HIS A 33 -6.90 -2.65 -7.03
N ARG A 34 -5.72 -3.22 -6.80
CA ARG A 34 -4.96 -3.02 -5.57
C ARG A 34 -3.46 -3.10 -5.83
N HIS A 35 -2.70 -2.35 -5.05
CA HIS A 35 -1.24 -2.44 -5.00
C HIS A 35 -0.84 -2.92 -3.61
N GLU A 36 -0.02 -3.96 -3.57
CA GLU A 36 0.65 -4.37 -2.34
C GLU A 36 2.08 -3.84 -2.38
N SER A 37 2.37 -2.86 -1.54
CA SER A 37 3.72 -2.36 -1.32
C SER A 37 4.09 -2.55 0.14
N VAL A 38 5.27 -3.11 0.37
CA VAL A 38 5.84 -3.21 1.72
C VAL A 38 6.92 -2.15 1.81
N ASP A 39 6.76 -1.25 2.78
CA ASP A 39 7.79 -0.24 3.06
C ASP A 39 9.13 -0.95 3.34
N PRO A 40 10.21 -0.57 2.64
CA PRO A 40 11.49 -1.26 2.75
C PRO A 40 12.04 -1.25 4.18
N ARG A 41 11.71 -0.24 5.00
CA ARG A 41 12.12 -0.19 6.42
C ARG A 41 11.51 -1.30 7.26
N TRP A 42 10.37 -1.83 6.82
CA TRP A 42 9.61 -2.89 7.50
C TRP A 42 9.93 -4.29 6.94
N ALA A 43 10.80 -4.40 5.93
CA ALA A 43 11.10 -5.67 5.26
C ALA A 43 11.60 -6.77 6.23
N ALA A 44 12.37 -6.40 7.27
CA ALA A 44 12.91 -7.34 8.26
C ALA A 44 11.81 -8.04 9.08
N LEU A 45 10.63 -7.44 9.20
CA LEU A 45 9.52 -7.96 10.02
C LEU A 45 8.77 -9.11 9.35
N ARG A 46 9.03 -9.39 8.07
CA ARG A 46 8.49 -10.59 7.37
C ARG A 46 8.86 -11.89 8.08
N THR A 47 9.96 -11.88 8.83
CA THR A 47 10.42 -13.02 9.64
C THR A 47 9.50 -13.33 10.82
N LEU A 48 8.69 -12.37 11.28
CA LEU A 48 7.82 -12.51 12.45
C LEU A 48 6.45 -13.16 12.12
N THR A 49 6.03 -13.16 10.85
CA THR A 49 4.68 -13.60 10.43
C THR A 49 4.59 -15.06 9.97
N GLY A 50 5.64 -15.88 10.16
CA GLY A 50 5.53 -17.34 10.01
C GLY A 50 6.39 -17.99 8.94
N SER A 51 7.72 -17.86 9.05
CA SER A 51 8.60 -18.99 8.76
C SER A 51 9.75 -18.97 9.75
N ALA A 52 9.43 -19.27 11.00
CA ALA A 52 10.45 -19.62 11.96
C ALA A 52 10.95 -21.02 11.61
N LEU A 53 12.28 -21.10 11.40
CA LEU A 53 13.16 -22.28 11.57
C LEU A 53 13.39 -23.18 10.34
N THR A 54 14.35 -22.80 9.49
CA THR A 54 15.55 -23.59 9.08
C THR A 54 16.44 -22.61 8.29
N SER A 55 17.69 -22.27 8.62
CA SER A 55 18.76 -23.08 9.19
C SER A 55 19.71 -22.17 9.97
N THR A 56 19.88 -22.45 11.25
CA THR A 56 21.16 -22.16 11.91
C THR A 56 22.12 -23.25 11.46
N GLU A 57 22.86 -23.03 10.37
CA GLU A 57 24.11 -23.75 10.14
C GLU A 57 25.27 -22.79 10.40
N THR A 58 25.88 -23.01 11.55
CA THR A 58 27.20 -22.53 11.94
C THR A 58 28.21 -22.88 10.85
N LYS A 59 28.62 -21.90 10.04
CA LYS A 59 29.88 -22.00 9.30
C LYS A 59 30.95 -21.19 10.02
N GLU A 60 31.53 -21.85 11.02
CA GLU A 60 32.89 -21.54 11.48
C GLU A 60 33.85 -22.18 10.47
N SER A 61 34.63 -21.37 9.77
CA SER A 61 35.93 -21.67 9.13
C SER A 61 36.60 -20.34 8.77
#